data_AF-A0A3D4BCY4-F1
#
_entry.id   AF-A0A3D4BCY4-F1
#
_cell.length_a   1.000
_cell.length_b   1.000
_cell.length_c   1.000
_cell.angle_alpha   90.00
_cell.angle_beta   90.00
_cell.angle_gamma   90.00
#
_symmetry.space_group_name_H-M   'P 1'
#
loop_
_entity.id
_entity.type
_entity.pdbx_description
1 polymer ?
#
loop_
_entity_poly.entity_id
_entity_poly.type
_entity_poly.pdbx_seq_one_letter_code
_entity_poly.pdbx_strand_id
1 'polypeptide(L)'
;MMHLKYGISAVLSILIWTTSAMAWGQNGHRIVGRIAENHLTPEARQAVAELIGPESLAQVSTWADEIKSDRAWRHANPWHYINVEAGETFENAAKNPNGDIIGSLARFEQVLRDSGSSRQAKAVALKFIVHFVGDIHQPLHAGYGKDRGGNDIKVRWFGGPSNLHAVWDTELIEYEFLGYTEFVEFIDHATEVQINAWQQAPI
;
A
#
# COMPACT_ATOMS: atom_id res chain seq x y z
N MET A 1 64.30 -24.55 4.59
CA MET A 1 63.78 -23.34 3.92
C MET A 1 62.27 -23.47 3.84
N MET A 2 61.57 -22.42 4.27
CA MET A 2 60.13 -22.14 4.20
C MET A 2 59.37 -22.88 3.08
N HIS A 3 58.12 -23.27 3.35
CA HIS A 3 56.96 -22.62 2.72
C HIS A 3 55.65 -22.97 3.45
N LEU A 4 55.19 -21.95 4.15
CA LEU A 4 53.89 -21.77 4.78
C LEU A 4 52.81 -21.69 3.67
N LYS A 5 51.81 -22.56 3.68
CA LYS A 5 50.61 -22.40 2.84
C LYS A 5 49.41 -22.18 3.74
N TYR A 6 49.14 -20.90 4.03
CA TYR A 6 47.87 -20.48 4.58
C TYR A 6 46.79 -20.73 3.53
N GLY A 7 45.91 -21.70 3.78
CA GLY A 7 44.66 -21.84 3.05
C GLY A 7 43.74 -20.72 3.48
N ILE A 8 43.59 -19.69 2.65
CA ILE A 8 42.57 -18.66 2.81
C ILE A 8 41.23 -19.33 2.46
N SER A 9 40.48 -19.75 3.47
CA SER A 9 39.06 -20.05 3.31
C SER A 9 38.33 -18.73 3.07
N ALA A 10 38.08 -18.41 1.80
CA ALA A 10 37.17 -17.33 1.43
C ALA A 10 35.74 -17.77 1.79
N VAL A 11 35.24 -17.26 2.92
CA VAL A 11 33.81 -17.34 3.25
C VAL A 11 33.10 -16.33 2.36
N LEU A 12 32.50 -16.80 1.27
CA LEU A 12 31.62 -16.00 0.43
C LEU A 12 30.28 -15.84 1.17
N SER A 13 30.14 -14.75 1.92
CA SER A 13 28.85 -14.34 2.47
C SER A 13 27.94 -13.88 1.34
N ILE A 14 27.09 -14.78 0.84
CA ILE A 14 26.01 -14.42 -0.08
C ILE A 14 24.97 -13.65 0.75
N LEU A 15 25.05 -12.32 0.71
CA LEU A 15 23.96 -11.45 1.13
C LEU A 15 22.81 -11.65 0.14
N ILE A 16 21.83 -12.46 0.52
CA ILE A 16 20.56 -12.56 -0.18
C ILE A 16 19.82 -11.26 0.17
N TRP A 17 19.89 -10.29 -0.73
CA TRP A 17 19.00 -9.14 -0.70
C TRP A 17 17.61 -9.67 -1.09
N THR A 18 16.78 -9.96 -0.10
CA THR A 18 15.36 -10.18 -0.35
C THR A 18 14.77 -8.83 -0.75
N THR A 19 14.53 -8.64 -2.04
CA THR A 19 13.71 -7.52 -2.50
C THR A 19 12.28 -7.83 -2.05
N SER A 20 11.87 -7.25 -0.93
CA SER A 20 10.47 -7.23 -0.55
C SER A 20 9.72 -6.47 -1.64
N ALA A 21 9.01 -7.19 -2.50
CA ALA A 21 8.01 -6.61 -3.37
C ALA A 21 6.84 -6.19 -2.47
N MET A 22 6.74 -4.89 -2.19
CA MET A 22 5.63 -4.28 -1.47
C MET A 22 4.56 -3.88 -2.49
N ALA A 23 3.29 -3.83 -2.07
CA ALA A 23 2.27 -2.97 -2.69
C ALA A 23 2.67 -1.50 -2.47
N TRP A 24 2.02 -0.51 -3.12
CA TRP A 24 2.52 0.88 -3.25
C TRP A 24 3.70 1.15 -2.33
N GLY A 25 4.92 1.13 -2.87
CA GLY A 25 6.14 1.16 -2.09
C GLY A 25 6.01 2.12 -0.91
N GLN A 26 6.49 1.73 0.28
CA GLN A 26 6.14 2.34 1.58
C GLN A 26 5.97 3.87 1.60
N ASN A 27 6.77 4.61 0.83
CA ASN A 27 6.64 6.06 0.67
C ASN A 27 5.31 6.48 0.03
N GLY A 28 4.82 5.82 -1.02
CA GLY A 28 3.50 6.07 -1.61
C GLY A 28 2.38 5.99 -0.59
N HIS A 29 2.31 4.91 0.20
CA HIS A 29 1.34 4.78 1.29
C HIS A 29 1.51 5.86 2.36
N ARG A 30 2.74 6.24 2.73
CA ARG A 30 2.99 7.31 3.71
C ARG A 30 2.54 8.67 3.20
N ILE A 31 2.79 8.96 1.92
CA ILE A 31 2.38 10.21 1.26
C ILE A 31 0.85 10.30 1.26
N VAL A 32 0.16 9.26 0.78
CA VAL A 32 -1.32 9.22 0.79
C VAL A 32 -1.87 9.35 2.21
N GLY A 33 -1.31 8.59 3.16
CA GLY A 33 -1.73 8.65 4.56
C GLY A 33 -1.53 10.03 5.17
N ARG A 34 -0.42 10.71 4.87
CA ARG A 34 -0.16 12.07 5.38
C ARG A 34 -1.07 13.11 4.76
N ILE A 35 -1.31 13.07 3.46
CA ILE A 35 -2.24 13.99 2.79
C ILE A 35 -3.65 13.80 3.36
N ALA A 36 -4.11 12.56 3.51
CA ALA A 36 -5.40 12.28 4.15
C ALA A 36 -5.47 12.85 5.57
N GLU A 37 -4.40 12.72 6.37
CA GLU A 37 -4.33 13.26 7.73
C GLU A 37 -4.35 14.80 7.78
N ASN A 38 -3.75 15.48 6.81
CA ASN A 38 -3.79 16.94 6.71
C ASN A 38 -5.24 17.43 6.51
N HIS A 39 -6.06 16.66 5.79
CA HIS A 39 -7.43 17.02 5.40
C HIS A 39 -8.55 16.42 6.26
N LEU A 40 -8.22 15.77 7.39
CA LEU A 40 -9.23 15.32 8.35
C LEU A 40 -9.93 16.52 9.00
N THR A 41 -11.27 16.45 9.10
CA THR A 41 -12.02 17.35 9.98
C THR A 41 -11.59 17.16 11.44
N PRO A 42 -11.82 18.15 12.33
CA PRO A 42 -11.48 18.03 13.74
C PRO A 42 -12.08 16.77 14.40
N GLU A 43 -13.32 16.44 14.07
CA GLU A 43 -14.03 15.28 14.60
C GLU A 43 -13.41 13.96 14.10
N ALA A 44 -13.11 13.88 12.80
CA ALA A 44 -12.45 12.71 12.22
C ALA A 44 -11.04 12.52 12.79
N ARG A 45 -10.30 13.61 12.98
CA ARG A 45 -8.96 13.59 13.60
C ARG A 45 -9.01 13.05 15.03
N GLN A 46 -9.98 13.49 15.83
CA GLN A 46 -10.16 12.96 17.18
C GLN A 46 -10.52 11.47 17.15
N ALA A 47 -11.48 11.05 16.31
CA ALA A 47 -11.89 9.65 16.21
C ALA A 47 -10.72 8.74 15.75
N VAL A 48 -9.91 9.21 14.79
CA VAL A 48 -8.69 8.51 14.37
C VAL A 48 -7.71 8.36 15.55
N ALA A 49 -7.41 9.45 16.27
CA ALA A 49 -6.52 9.39 17.43
C ALA A 49 -7.02 8.44 18.53
N GLU A 50 -8.34 8.35 18.72
CA GLU A 50 -8.94 7.36 19.61
C GLU A 50 -8.72 5.92 19.12
N LEU A 51 -8.61 5.66 17.82
CA LEU A 51 -8.41 4.31 17.29
C LEU A 51 -6.93 3.88 17.25
N ILE A 52 -6.03 4.76 16.81
CA ILE A 52 -4.61 4.43 16.57
C ILE A 52 -3.63 5.06 17.58
N GLY A 53 -4.14 5.83 18.55
CA GLY A 53 -3.32 6.38 19.62
C GLY A 53 -2.31 7.42 19.11
N PRO A 54 -1.02 7.31 19.46
CA PRO A 54 0.00 8.28 19.05
C PRO A 54 0.50 8.09 17.61
N GLU A 55 0.06 7.05 16.91
CA GLU A 55 0.43 6.80 15.51
C GLU A 55 -0.31 7.79 14.58
N SER A 56 0.32 8.20 13.48
CA SER A 56 -0.31 8.94 12.40
C SER A 56 -0.91 8.03 11.33
N LEU A 57 -1.78 8.56 10.46
CA LEU A 57 -2.25 7.83 9.29
C LEU A 57 -1.10 7.40 8.37
N ALA A 58 -0.06 8.23 8.25
CA ALA A 58 1.14 7.88 7.48
C ALA A 58 1.93 6.71 8.11
N GLN A 59 1.94 6.57 9.44
CA GLN A 59 2.61 5.44 10.10
C GLN A 59 1.85 4.14 9.92
N VAL A 60 0.51 4.18 10.01
CA VAL A 60 -0.31 2.96 9.91
C VAL A 60 -0.63 2.55 8.48
N SER A 61 -0.37 3.42 7.49
CA SER A 61 -0.68 3.14 6.09
C SER A 61 0.12 1.99 5.49
N THR A 62 1.25 1.59 6.06
CA THR A 62 2.03 0.41 5.60
C THR A 62 1.67 -0.88 6.34
N TRP A 63 0.85 -0.79 7.39
CA TRP A 63 0.59 -1.91 8.31
C TRP A 63 -0.03 -3.13 7.62
N ALA A 64 -0.91 -2.92 6.63
CA ALA A 64 -1.58 -4.03 5.95
C ALA A 64 -0.62 -4.86 5.07
N ASP A 65 0.49 -4.27 4.60
CA ASP A 65 1.56 -5.01 3.95
C ASP A 65 2.45 -5.74 4.95
N GLU A 66 2.76 -5.10 6.07
CA GLU A 66 3.58 -5.66 7.13
C GLU A 66 2.91 -6.89 7.76
N ILE A 67 1.60 -6.83 8.00
CA ILE A 67 0.84 -7.89 8.67
C ILE A 67 0.75 -9.17 7.84
N LYS A 68 0.97 -9.13 6.51
CA LYS A 68 1.03 -10.33 5.65
C LYS A 68 2.14 -11.32 6.08
N SER A 69 3.16 -10.81 6.77
CA SER A 69 4.23 -11.65 7.33
C SER A 69 3.74 -12.55 8.46
N ASP A 70 2.66 -12.17 9.15
CA ASP A 70 1.97 -13.01 10.13
C ASP A 70 1.16 -14.09 9.41
N ARG A 71 1.40 -15.35 9.79
CA ARG A 71 0.68 -16.51 9.22
C ARG A 71 -0.82 -16.43 9.46
N ALA A 72 -1.26 -15.81 10.56
CA ALA A 72 -2.67 -15.60 10.86
C ALA A 72 -3.36 -14.71 9.82
N TRP A 73 -2.61 -13.84 9.12
CA TRP A 73 -3.12 -12.84 8.20
C TRP A 73 -2.86 -13.13 6.72
N ARG A 74 -2.24 -14.26 6.37
CA ARG A 74 -2.01 -14.65 4.96
C ARG A 74 -3.27 -14.70 4.10
N HIS A 75 -4.41 -14.94 4.72
CA HIS A 75 -5.71 -14.94 4.05
C HIS A 75 -6.12 -13.56 3.53
N ALA A 76 -5.47 -12.48 3.99
CA ALA A 76 -5.70 -11.11 3.57
C ALA A 76 -4.96 -10.70 2.29
N ASN A 77 -4.01 -11.50 1.82
CA ASN A 77 -3.21 -11.19 0.63
C ASN A 77 -4.02 -10.77 -0.61
N PRO A 78 -5.13 -11.45 -0.99
CA PRO A 78 -5.88 -11.06 -2.19
C PRO A 78 -6.69 -9.77 -2.00
N TRP A 79 -6.79 -9.22 -0.78
CA TRP A 79 -7.55 -8.00 -0.50
C TRP A 79 -6.86 -6.72 -0.97
N HIS A 80 -5.64 -6.80 -1.46
CA HIS A 80 -4.86 -5.65 -1.90
C HIS A 80 -5.11 -5.26 -3.35
N TYR A 81 -5.83 -6.07 -4.12
CA TYR A 81 -6.01 -5.82 -5.54
C TYR A 81 -7.35 -6.37 -6.03
N ILE A 82 -7.68 -6.02 -7.26
CA ILE A 82 -8.73 -6.64 -8.07
C ILE A 82 -8.15 -6.89 -9.46
N ASN A 83 -8.46 -8.06 -10.02
CA ASN A 83 -8.13 -8.35 -11.41
C ASN A 83 -9.30 -7.88 -12.29
N VAL A 84 -9.03 -7.02 -13.27
CA VAL A 84 -10.02 -6.49 -14.21
C VAL A 84 -9.49 -6.68 -15.61
N GLU A 85 -9.97 -7.70 -16.32
CA GLU A 85 -9.50 -8.04 -17.67
C GLU A 85 -9.92 -7.01 -18.72
N ALA A 86 -9.35 -7.12 -19.93
CA ALA A 86 -9.65 -6.20 -21.01
C ALA A 86 -11.15 -6.24 -21.38
N GLY A 87 -11.80 -5.08 -21.29
CA GLY A 87 -13.25 -4.93 -21.54
C GLY A 87 -14.13 -5.22 -20.33
N GLU A 88 -13.54 -5.61 -19.19
CA GLU A 88 -14.25 -5.69 -17.91
C GLU A 88 -14.32 -4.32 -17.22
N THR A 89 -15.27 -4.21 -16.28
CA THR A 89 -15.44 -3.11 -15.34
C THR A 89 -15.30 -3.66 -13.92
N PHE A 90 -15.17 -2.78 -12.93
CA PHE A 90 -15.08 -3.22 -11.53
C PHE A 90 -16.31 -4.03 -11.08
N GLU A 91 -17.47 -3.77 -11.66
CA GLU A 91 -18.73 -4.43 -11.34
C GLU A 91 -18.84 -5.83 -11.96
N ASN A 92 -18.33 -6.00 -13.20
CA ASN A 92 -18.48 -7.26 -13.93
C ASN A 92 -17.25 -8.19 -13.83
N ALA A 93 -16.11 -7.68 -13.37
CA ALA A 93 -14.89 -8.45 -13.20
C ALA A 93 -15.10 -9.61 -12.22
N ALA A 94 -14.51 -10.77 -12.55
CA ALA A 94 -14.62 -11.98 -11.74
C ALA A 94 -14.03 -11.76 -10.33
N LYS A 95 -14.89 -11.92 -9.31
CA LYS A 95 -14.50 -11.73 -7.91
C LYS A 95 -13.66 -12.91 -7.41
N ASN A 96 -12.59 -12.61 -6.68
CA ASN A 96 -11.81 -13.64 -6.01
C ASN A 96 -12.62 -14.22 -4.85
N PRO A 97 -12.79 -15.56 -4.75
CA PRO A 97 -13.56 -16.18 -3.66
C PRO A 97 -12.98 -15.90 -2.27
N ASN A 98 -11.69 -15.56 -2.18
CA ASN A 98 -11.02 -15.18 -0.93
C ASN A 98 -11.12 -13.68 -0.63
N GLY A 99 -11.86 -12.92 -1.44
CA GLY A 99 -12.01 -11.47 -1.35
C GLY A 99 -11.05 -10.72 -2.27
N ASP A 100 -11.44 -9.48 -2.58
CA ASP A 100 -10.66 -8.49 -3.33
C ASP A 100 -10.71 -7.14 -2.60
N ILE A 101 -10.02 -6.14 -3.14
CA ILE A 101 -9.92 -4.81 -2.52
C ILE A 101 -11.27 -4.10 -2.36
N ILE A 102 -12.16 -4.23 -3.34
CA ILE A 102 -13.47 -3.57 -3.30
C ILE A 102 -14.34 -4.17 -2.19
N GLY A 103 -14.43 -5.51 -2.16
CA GLY A 103 -15.19 -6.20 -1.12
C GLY A 103 -14.59 -5.99 0.27
N SER A 104 -13.26 -5.90 0.36
CA SER A 104 -12.56 -5.69 1.63
C SER A 104 -12.72 -4.27 2.17
N LEU A 105 -12.66 -3.25 1.30
CA LEU A 105 -12.99 -1.86 1.65
C LEU A 105 -14.41 -1.76 2.20
N ALA A 106 -15.40 -2.30 1.47
CA ALA A 106 -16.80 -2.28 1.91
C ALA A 106 -16.99 -2.99 3.27
N ARG A 107 -16.34 -4.14 3.47
CA ARG A 107 -16.39 -4.86 4.76
C ARG A 107 -15.78 -4.05 5.90
N PHE A 108 -14.61 -3.45 5.71
CA PHE A 108 -13.94 -2.71 6.78
C PHE A 108 -14.63 -1.37 7.06
N GLU A 109 -15.24 -0.74 6.06
CA GLU A 109 -16.11 0.41 6.25
C GLU A 109 -17.29 0.06 7.17
N GLN A 110 -17.95 -1.09 6.94
CA GLN A 110 -19.03 -1.56 7.81
C GLN A 110 -18.57 -1.77 9.25
N VAL A 111 -17.41 -2.38 9.46
CA VAL A 111 -16.83 -2.56 10.81
C VAL A 111 -16.53 -1.21 11.47
N LEU A 112 -16.03 -0.24 10.73
CA LEU A 112 -15.70 1.09 11.26
C LEU A 112 -16.99 1.83 11.71
N ARG A 113 -18.06 1.72 10.92
CA ARG A 113 -19.37 2.33 11.18
C ARG A 113 -20.19 1.64 12.27
N ASP A 114 -20.03 0.33 12.42
CA ASP A 114 -20.83 -0.47 13.37
C ASP A 114 -20.53 -0.08 14.83
N SER A 115 -21.56 0.33 15.58
CA SER A 115 -21.42 0.69 17.00
C SER A 115 -21.18 -0.52 17.91
N GLY A 116 -21.49 -1.74 17.46
CA GLY A 116 -21.24 -2.98 18.19
C GLY A 116 -19.81 -3.50 18.06
N SER A 117 -19.05 -3.03 17.06
CA SER A 117 -17.68 -3.46 16.81
C SER A 117 -16.70 -2.96 17.88
N SER A 118 -15.80 -3.84 18.32
CA SER A 118 -14.79 -3.50 19.33
C SER A 118 -13.82 -2.43 18.83
N ARG A 119 -13.24 -1.66 19.75
CA ARG A 119 -12.22 -0.65 19.41
C ARG A 119 -11.05 -1.26 18.64
N GLN A 120 -10.64 -2.48 19.00
CA GLN A 120 -9.57 -3.21 18.31
C GLN A 120 -9.97 -3.58 16.88
N ALA A 121 -11.20 -4.05 16.66
CA ALA A 121 -11.70 -4.35 15.32
C ALA A 121 -11.77 -3.09 14.44
N LYS A 122 -12.23 -1.97 15.02
CA LYS A 122 -12.24 -0.67 14.34
C LYS A 122 -10.86 -0.13 14.02
N ALA A 123 -9.89 -0.30 14.93
CA ALA A 123 -8.51 0.09 14.68
C ALA A 123 -7.92 -0.72 13.50
N VAL A 124 -8.12 -2.05 13.49
CA VAL A 124 -7.70 -2.90 12.36
C VAL A 124 -8.39 -2.49 11.07
N ALA A 125 -9.70 -2.24 11.11
CA ALA A 125 -10.45 -1.78 9.95
C ALA A 125 -9.91 -0.45 9.40
N LEU A 126 -9.63 0.52 10.27
CA LEU A 126 -9.05 1.80 9.88
C LEU A 126 -7.68 1.61 9.20
N LYS A 127 -6.79 0.77 9.77
CA LYS A 127 -5.47 0.50 9.17
C LYS A 127 -5.59 -0.11 7.77
N PHE A 128 -6.51 -1.05 7.58
CA PHE A 128 -6.80 -1.61 6.25
C PHE A 128 -7.40 -0.58 5.29
N ILE A 129 -8.36 0.25 5.72
CA ILE A 129 -8.96 1.28 4.87
C ILE A 129 -7.90 2.26 4.38
N VAL A 130 -7.05 2.77 5.27
CA VAL A 130 -5.98 3.73 4.93
C VAL A 130 -5.03 3.14 3.87
N HIS A 131 -4.67 1.87 4.02
CA HIS A 131 -3.82 1.18 3.05
C HIS A 131 -4.53 0.93 1.71
N PHE A 132 -5.74 0.36 1.75
CA PHE A 132 -6.49 -0.01 0.55
C PHE A 132 -6.96 1.18 -0.29
N VAL A 133 -7.24 2.32 0.33
CA VAL A 133 -7.47 3.55 -0.44
C VAL A 133 -6.22 3.94 -1.23
N GLY A 134 -5.01 3.70 -0.69
CA GLY A 134 -3.79 3.74 -1.48
C GLY A 134 -3.86 2.74 -2.62
N ASP A 135 -3.86 1.44 -2.31
CA ASP A 135 -3.80 0.33 -3.27
C ASP A 135 -4.78 0.48 -4.44
N ILE A 136 -6.05 0.80 -4.20
CA ILE A 136 -7.03 0.88 -5.29
C ILE A 136 -6.74 2.01 -6.29
N HIS A 137 -5.99 3.03 -5.88
CA HIS A 137 -5.54 4.09 -6.77
C HIS A 137 -4.23 3.74 -7.50
N GLN A 138 -3.58 2.60 -7.17
CA GLN A 138 -2.48 2.04 -7.98
C GLN A 138 -3.07 1.45 -9.25
N PRO A 139 -2.74 1.95 -10.44
CA PRO A 139 -3.35 1.45 -11.67
C PRO A 139 -3.21 -0.07 -11.86
N LEU A 140 -2.11 -0.66 -11.39
CA LEU A 140 -1.80 -2.07 -11.54
C LEU A 140 -2.28 -2.96 -10.40
N HIS A 141 -2.81 -2.39 -9.31
CA HIS A 141 -3.65 -3.10 -8.33
C HIS A 141 -5.09 -3.30 -8.83
N ALA A 142 -5.46 -2.59 -9.89
CA ALA A 142 -6.67 -2.80 -10.68
C ALA A 142 -6.33 -3.36 -12.08
N GLY A 143 -5.23 -4.13 -12.18
CA GLY A 143 -4.66 -4.61 -13.44
C GLY A 143 -5.20 -5.97 -13.92
N TYR A 144 -4.56 -6.50 -14.96
CA TYR A 144 -4.93 -7.80 -15.51
C TYR A 144 -4.44 -8.96 -14.63
N GLY A 145 -5.28 -9.98 -14.44
CA GLY A 145 -4.90 -11.16 -13.67
C GLY A 145 -3.84 -11.99 -14.38
N LYS A 146 -3.91 -12.06 -15.72
CA LYS A 146 -2.98 -12.86 -16.56
C LYS A 146 -1.51 -12.45 -16.46
N ASP A 147 -1.23 -11.18 -16.19
CA ASP A 147 0.14 -10.65 -16.02
C ASP A 147 0.44 -10.28 -14.57
N ARG A 148 -0.45 -10.71 -13.65
CA ARG A 148 -0.37 -10.48 -12.21
C ARG A 148 -0.28 -8.97 -11.90
N GLY A 149 -1.10 -8.16 -12.55
CA GLY A 149 -1.05 -6.70 -12.44
C GLY A 149 0.27 -6.14 -12.92
N GLY A 150 0.78 -6.61 -14.06
CA GLY A 150 2.06 -6.16 -14.63
C GLY A 150 3.33 -6.70 -13.95
N ASN A 151 3.24 -7.54 -12.92
CA ASN A 151 4.41 -8.17 -12.28
C ASN A 151 5.20 -9.06 -13.25
N ASP A 152 4.51 -9.69 -14.20
CA ASP A 152 5.13 -10.56 -15.21
C ASP A 152 5.68 -9.79 -16.42
N ILE A 153 5.36 -8.49 -16.54
CA ILE A 153 5.85 -7.63 -17.62
C ILE A 153 7.23 -7.09 -17.23
N LYS A 154 8.29 -7.70 -17.75
CA LYS A 154 9.67 -7.26 -17.50
C LYS A 154 10.02 -6.03 -18.34
N VAL A 155 10.62 -5.04 -17.71
CA VAL A 155 11.03 -3.76 -18.33
C VAL A 155 12.44 -3.38 -17.91
N ARG A 156 12.96 -2.30 -18.48
CA ARG A 156 14.17 -1.63 -17.97
C ARG A 156 13.82 -0.23 -17.49
N TRP A 157 14.13 0.08 -16.24
CA TRP A 157 13.96 1.40 -15.64
C TRP A 157 15.33 2.04 -15.44
N PHE A 158 15.58 3.19 -16.08
CA PHE A 158 16.90 3.86 -16.11
C PHE A 158 18.09 2.93 -16.39
N GLY A 159 17.88 1.93 -17.24
CA GLY A 159 18.92 0.97 -17.61
C GLY A 159 19.15 -0.17 -16.62
N GLY A 160 18.42 -0.24 -15.52
CA GLY A 160 18.34 -1.40 -14.63
C GLY A 160 17.16 -2.33 -14.98
N PRO A 161 17.21 -3.63 -14.64
CA PRO A 161 16.07 -4.54 -14.79
C PRO A 161 14.98 -4.23 -13.77
N SER A 162 13.71 -4.23 -14.20
CA SER A 162 12.53 -4.07 -13.33
C SER A 162 11.32 -4.84 -13.91
N ASN A 163 10.14 -4.66 -13.32
CA ASN A 163 8.85 -5.06 -13.88
C ASN A 163 7.86 -3.89 -13.83
N LEU A 164 6.83 -3.92 -14.68
CA LEU A 164 5.90 -2.81 -14.82
C LEU A 164 5.19 -2.46 -13.50
N HIS A 165 4.83 -3.47 -12.71
CA HIS A 165 4.23 -3.25 -11.38
C HIS A 165 5.16 -2.42 -10.49
N ALA A 166 6.41 -2.86 -10.31
CA ALA A 166 7.38 -2.16 -9.47
C ALA A 166 7.65 -0.71 -9.91
N VAL A 167 7.65 -0.45 -11.23
CA VAL A 167 7.80 0.92 -11.76
C VAL A 167 6.71 1.85 -11.25
N TRP A 168 5.44 1.43 -11.35
CA TRP A 168 4.30 2.20 -10.86
C TRP A 168 4.27 2.31 -9.35
N ASP A 169 4.54 1.18 -8.71
CA ASP A 169 4.33 1.00 -7.30
C ASP A 169 5.37 1.74 -6.46
N THR A 170 6.62 1.77 -6.92
CA THR A 170 7.75 2.33 -6.17
C THR A 170 8.62 3.23 -7.03
N GLU A 171 9.09 2.77 -8.20
CA GLU A 171 10.25 3.41 -8.82
C GLU A 171 9.95 4.78 -9.43
N LEU A 172 8.71 5.05 -9.86
CA LEU A 172 8.29 6.40 -10.27
C LEU A 172 8.31 7.39 -9.11
N ILE A 173 7.83 6.97 -7.93
CA ILE A 173 7.79 7.82 -6.73
C ILE A 173 9.22 8.11 -6.26
N GLU A 174 10.05 7.08 -6.12
CA GLU A 174 11.42 7.25 -5.65
C GLU A 174 12.30 8.03 -6.64
N TYR A 175 11.95 8.03 -7.92
CA TYR A 175 12.67 8.78 -8.95
C TYR A 175 12.51 10.30 -8.83
N GLU A 176 11.52 10.80 -8.09
CA GLU A 176 11.41 12.23 -7.80
C GLU A 176 12.51 12.72 -6.83
N PHE A 177 13.22 11.79 -6.15
CA PHE A 177 14.25 12.09 -5.15
C PHE A 177 13.79 13.02 -4.02
N LEU A 178 12.49 12.98 -3.70
CA LEU A 178 11.88 13.71 -2.59
C LEU A 178 11.72 12.78 -1.39
N GLY A 179 12.08 13.26 -0.19
CA GLY A 179 11.65 12.60 1.05
C GLY A 179 10.12 12.63 1.16
N TYR A 180 9.51 11.70 1.91
CA TYR A 180 8.04 11.62 1.97
C TYR A 180 7.38 12.94 2.41
N THR A 181 7.98 13.71 3.32
CA THR A 181 7.48 15.03 3.73
C THR A 181 7.58 16.06 2.60
N GLU A 182 8.71 16.10 1.88
CA GLU A 182 8.91 17.01 0.74
C GLU A 182 7.91 16.68 -0.38
N PHE A 183 7.68 15.39 -0.63
CA PHE A 183 6.71 14.95 -1.62
C PHE A 183 5.29 15.38 -1.24
N VAL A 184 4.89 15.18 0.02
CA VAL A 184 3.59 15.68 0.53
C VAL A 184 3.49 17.18 0.31
N GLU A 185 4.49 17.97 0.71
CA GLU A 185 4.49 19.42 0.50
C GLU A 185 4.43 19.82 -0.98
N PHE A 186 5.00 19.01 -1.87
CA PHE A 186 5.05 19.26 -3.31
C PHE A 186 3.73 18.98 -4.04
N ILE A 187 2.87 18.11 -3.51
CA ILE A 187 1.62 17.70 -4.19
C ILE A 187 0.36 18.07 -3.42
N ASP A 188 0.46 18.38 -2.12
CA ASP A 188 -0.67 18.73 -1.28
C ASP A 188 -1.10 20.20 -1.49
N HIS A 189 -1.74 20.44 -2.63
CA HIS A 189 -2.16 21.77 -3.09
C HIS A 189 -3.66 21.84 -3.36
N ALA A 190 -4.44 20.95 -2.76
CA ALA A 190 -5.89 20.95 -2.88
C ALA A 190 -6.48 22.23 -2.29
N THR A 191 -7.34 22.90 -3.05
CA THR A 191 -8.06 24.08 -2.59
C THR A 191 -9.15 23.70 -1.58
N GLU A 192 -9.57 24.64 -0.73
CA GLU A 192 -10.71 24.42 0.18
C GLU A 192 -11.98 23.99 -0.57
N VAL A 193 -12.20 24.48 -1.79
CA VAL A 193 -13.33 24.08 -2.64
C VAL A 193 -13.23 22.61 -3.02
N GLN A 194 -12.05 22.13 -3.41
CA GLN A 194 -11.82 20.72 -3.73
C GLN A 194 -12.00 19.84 -2.49
N ILE A 195 -11.39 20.22 -1.37
CA ILE A 195 -11.47 19.49 -0.11
C ILE A 195 -12.93 19.35 0.35
N ASN A 196 -13.68 20.45 0.36
CA ASN A 196 -15.09 20.44 0.75
C ASN A 196 -15.94 19.57 -0.21
N ALA A 197 -15.65 19.60 -1.51
CA ALA A 197 -16.35 18.76 -2.48
C ALA A 197 -16.06 17.27 -2.23
N TRP A 198 -14.80 16.89 -1.96
CA TRP A 198 -14.42 15.51 -1.68
C TRP A 198 -14.97 15.00 -0.35
N GLN A 199 -14.99 15.84 0.70
CA GLN A 199 -15.55 15.46 2.00
C GLN A 199 -17.07 15.25 1.98
N GLN A 200 -17.77 15.82 0.99
CA GLN A 200 -19.20 15.60 0.77
C GLN A 200 -19.50 14.52 -0.27
N ALA A 201 -18.47 14.00 -0.95
CA ALA A 201 -18.65 12.95 -1.94
C ALA A 201 -19.22 11.70 -1.25
N PRO A 202 -20.18 11.00 -1.88
CA PRO A 202 -20.62 9.71 -1.38
C PRO A 202 -19.44 8.74 -1.38
N ILE A 203 -19.39 7.89 -0.34
CA ILE A 203 -18.53 6.71 -0.30
C ILE A 203 -19.17 5.61 -1.14
#